data_AF-A0A7C5PR72-F1
#
_entry.id   AF-A0A7C5PR72-F1
#
_cell.length_a   1.000
_cell.length_b   1.000
_cell.length_c   1.000
_cell.angle_alpha   90.00
_cell.angle_beta   90.00
_cell.angle_gamma   90.00
#
_symmetry.space_group_name_H-M   'P 1'
#
loop_
_entity.id
_entity.type
_entity.pdbx_description
1 polymer ?
#
loop_
_entity_poly.entity_id
_entity_poly.type
_entity_poly.pdbx_seq_one_letter_code
_entity_poly.pdbx_strand_id
1 'polypeptide(L)'
;MFWEEEREENPVYRVPDDVVDVVYSIRCKCLPLDHAHSFSRAVCDALPWMETEAQAGIHLIHGAESGNGWMRPEDPERELLYLSRRSRMSLRVPRHRVDEALALAGTVFDIEGHRLEVGEGKTRRFSTQSTQFARYVVVPGEIGHEDEEAFLRWAAEQARGLDVRVRKMLCGRAHVIRHPDGELYTRSLMLADLEAEEAVRLQQSGIGSHRKMGCGLFLPHKGIRAVHEVSADQA
;
A
#
# COMPACT_ATOMS: atom_id res chain seq x y z
N MET A 1 14.05 -34.61 -40.24
CA MET A 1 14.33 -34.47 -38.79
C MET A 1 13.18 -33.65 -38.25
N PHE A 2 12.26 -34.29 -37.53
CA PHE A 2 11.11 -33.63 -36.93
C PHE A 2 11.60 -32.82 -35.73
N TRP A 3 11.48 -31.50 -35.82
CA TRP A 3 11.62 -30.59 -34.68
C TRP A 3 10.23 -30.06 -34.37
N GLU A 4 9.67 -30.51 -33.25
CA GLU A 4 8.46 -29.94 -32.68
C GLU A 4 8.96 -28.90 -31.68
N GLU A 5 8.76 -27.62 -31.98
CA GLU A 5 9.07 -26.54 -31.05
C GLU A 5 8.17 -26.69 -29.82
N GLU A 6 8.77 -26.89 -28.65
CA GLU A 6 8.07 -26.74 -27.36
C GLU A 6 7.65 -25.28 -27.21
N ARG A 7 6.51 -24.94 -27.82
CA ARG A 7 5.75 -23.73 -27.53
C ARG A 7 4.86 -24.01 -26.33
N GLU A 8 5.46 -24.17 -25.16
CA GLU A 8 4.76 -23.83 -23.92
C GLU A 8 4.91 -22.32 -23.74
N GLU A 9 4.13 -21.55 -24.51
CA GLU A 9 3.77 -20.19 -24.13
C GLU A 9 3.00 -20.32 -22.81
N ASN A 10 3.72 -20.26 -21.67
CA ASN A 10 3.11 -20.11 -20.36
C ASN A 10 2.03 -19.02 -20.49
N PRO A 11 0.75 -19.32 -20.20
CA PRO A 11 -0.31 -18.35 -20.41
C PRO A 11 0.01 -17.09 -19.61
N VAL A 12 0.15 -15.96 -20.30
CA VAL A 12 0.47 -14.68 -19.67
C VAL A 12 -0.62 -14.37 -18.64
N TYR A 13 -0.26 -14.42 -17.36
CA TYR A 13 -1.20 -14.16 -16.28
C TYR A 13 -1.87 -12.79 -16.47
N ARG A 14 -3.20 -12.80 -16.56
CA ARG A 14 -4.00 -11.59 -16.74
C ARG A 14 -4.46 -11.07 -15.38
N VAL A 15 -3.98 -9.88 -15.02
CA VAL A 15 -4.39 -9.22 -13.77
C VAL A 15 -5.90 -8.93 -13.80
N PRO A 16 -6.68 -9.47 -12.85
CA PRO A 16 -8.10 -9.18 -12.71
C PRO A 16 -8.35 -7.72 -12.33
N ASP A 17 -9.56 -7.24 -12.56
CA ASP A 17 -10.01 -5.90 -12.15
C ASP A 17 -11.11 -5.93 -11.07
N ASP A 18 -11.25 -7.07 -10.37
CA ASP A 18 -12.17 -7.24 -9.22
C ASP A 18 -11.92 -6.22 -8.11
N VAL A 19 -10.66 -5.82 -7.92
CA VAL A 19 -10.23 -4.76 -7.02
C VAL A 19 -9.17 -3.95 -7.75
N VAL A 20 -9.26 -2.62 -7.63
CA VAL A 20 -8.35 -1.68 -8.28
C VAL A 20 -7.96 -0.56 -7.32
N ASP A 21 -6.87 0.13 -7.63
CA ASP A 21 -6.60 1.42 -6.99
C ASP A 21 -7.22 2.54 -7.84
N VAL A 22 -7.97 3.45 -7.23
CA VAL A 22 -8.35 4.74 -7.80
C VAL A 22 -7.35 5.79 -7.34
N VAL A 23 -6.61 6.37 -8.28
CA VAL A 23 -5.53 7.33 -8.02
C VAL A 23 -5.99 8.72 -8.43
N TYR A 24 -6.00 9.64 -7.47
CA TYR A 24 -6.45 11.03 -7.67
C TYR A 24 -5.27 11.98 -7.74
N SER A 25 -5.36 12.93 -8.67
CA SER A 25 -4.62 14.19 -8.50
C SER A 25 -5.15 14.92 -7.25
N ILE A 26 -4.30 15.68 -6.58
CA ILE A 26 -4.70 16.45 -5.39
C ILE A 26 -4.12 17.86 -5.45
N ARG A 27 -4.82 18.82 -4.83
CA ARG A 27 -4.25 20.13 -4.49
C ARG A 27 -4.25 20.28 -2.99
N CYS A 28 -3.06 20.16 -2.41
CA CYS A 28 -2.83 20.25 -0.98
C CYS A 28 -1.41 20.78 -0.77
N LYS A 29 -1.25 21.78 0.11
CA LYS A 29 0.06 22.37 0.40
C LYS A 29 0.84 21.50 1.38
N CYS A 30 0.18 21.10 2.45
CA CYS A 30 0.73 20.29 3.51
C CYS A 30 -0.38 19.57 4.28
N LEU A 31 -0.01 18.51 4.99
CA LEU A 31 -0.84 17.77 5.92
C LEU A 31 -0.08 17.60 7.24
N PRO A 32 -0.76 17.29 8.36
CA PRO A 32 -0.09 16.75 9.53
C PRO A 32 0.76 15.53 9.17
N LEU A 33 1.91 15.35 9.82
CA LEU A 33 2.77 14.19 9.53
C LEU A 33 2.04 12.87 9.84
N ASP A 34 1.33 12.81 10.97
CA ASP A 34 0.43 11.71 11.33
C ASP A 34 -1.03 12.07 11.05
N HIS A 35 -1.39 12.13 9.75
CA HIS A 35 -2.75 12.42 9.31
C HIS A 35 -3.61 11.16 9.14
N ALA A 36 -3.14 9.97 9.59
CA ALA A 36 -3.76 8.70 9.19
C ALA A 36 -5.23 8.60 9.61
N HIS A 37 -5.52 8.94 10.86
CA HIS A 37 -6.88 8.89 11.41
C HIS A 37 -7.78 9.99 10.82
N SER A 38 -7.35 11.25 10.86
CA SER A 38 -8.14 12.39 10.35
C SER A 38 -8.42 12.27 8.85
N PHE A 39 -7.45 11.78 8.08
CA PHE A 39 -7.65 11.46 6.65
C PHE A 39 -8.60 10.29 6.43
N SER A 40 -8.48 9.21 7.21
CA SER A 40 -9.45 8.10 7.15
C SER A 40 -10.87 8.58 7.41
N ARG A 41 -11.08 9.41 8.44
CA ARG A 41 -12.39 9.97 8.78
C ARG A 41 -12.95 10.82 7.63
N ALA A 42 -12.17 11.77 7.10
CA ALA A 42 -12.62 12.61 6.00
C ALA A 42 -13.04 11.82 4.74
N VAL A 43 -12.31 10.75 4.42
CA VAL A 43 -12.66 9.85 3.31
C VAL A 43 -13.93 9.06 3.62
N CYS A 44 -14.05 8.48 4.82
CA CYS A 44 -15.24 7.71 5.21
C CYS A 44 -16.48 8.59 5.32
N ASP A 45 -16.36 9.84 5.78
CA ASP A 45 -17.49 10.77 5.84
C ASP A 45 -18.00 11.11 4.41
N ALA A 46 -17.09 11.21 3.44
CA ALA A 46 -17.45 11.44 2.03
C ALA A 46 -17.91 10.18 1.30
N LEU A 47 -17.42 9.00 1.69
CA LEU A 47 -17.76 7.70 1.13
C LEU A 47 -18.11 6.71 2.26
N PRO A 48 -19.30 6.79 2.88
CA PRO A 48 -19.64 5.99 4.08
C PRO A 48 -19.51 4.48 3.89
N TRP A 49 -19.72 3.98 2.68
CA TRP A 49 -19.55 2.57 2.36
C TRP A 49 -18.10 2.07 2.59
N MET A 50 -17.10 2.96 2.64
CA MET A 50 -15.71 2.59 2.91
C MET A 50 -15.55 1.97 4.29
N GLU A 51 -16.36 2.31 5.30
CA GLU A 51 -16.23 1.76 6.65
C GLU A 51 -16.51 0.25 6.69
N THR A 52 -17.47 -0.22 5.89
CA THR A 52 -17.96 -1.61 5.92
C THR A 52 -17.40 -2.47 4.79
N GLU A 53 -16.91 -1.85 3.71
CA GLU A 53 -16.40 -2.57 2.56
C GLU A 53 -15.03 -3.22 2.85
N ALA A 54 -15.01 -4.56 2.96
CA ALA A 54 -13.84 -5.30 3.43
C ALA A 54 -12.63 -5.11 2.50
N GLN A 55 -12.83 -5.15 1.18
CA GLN A 55 -11.72 -5.03 0.21
C GLN A 55 -11.25 -3.60 -0.03
N ALA A 56 -11.88 -2.60 0.58
CA ALA A 56 -11.46 -1.23 0.40
C ALA A 56 -10.30 -0.86 1.35
N GLY A 57 -9.46 0.08 0.91
CA GLY A 57 -8.33 0.59 1.68
C GLY A 57 -8.01 2.03 1.30
N ILE A 58 -7.40 2.76 2.23
CA ILE A 58 -7.00 4.16 2.04
C ILE A 58 -5.48 4.20 2.12
N HIS A 59 -4.80 4.55 1.02
CA HIS A 59 -3.36 4.74 1.06
C HIS A 59 -3.04 6.12 1.64
N LEU A 60 -2.18 6.16 2.66
CA LEU A 60 -1.69 7.41 3.21
C LEU A 60 -0.88 8.20 2.18
N ILE A 61 -0.90 9.52 2.31
CA ILE A 61 -0.15 10.39 1.42
C ILE A 61 1.26 10.55 2.00
N HIS A 62 2.26 10.24 1.18
CA HIS A 62 3.65 10.37 1.59
C HIS A 62 4.33 11.52 0.84
N GLY A 63 5.16 12.27 1.58
CA GLY A 63 6.06 13.28 1.04
C GLY A 63 7.40 12.68 0.63
N ALA A 64 8.34 13.53 0.25
CA ALA A 64 9.70 13.10 -0.03
C ALA A 64 10.38 12.61 1.26
N GLU A 65 11.03 11.44 1.21
CA GLU A 65 11.73 10.87 2.37
C GLU A 65 13.06 11.60 2.67
N SER A 66 13.73 12.14 1.65
CA SER A 66 14.84 13.09 1.74
C SER A 66 15.31 13.42 0.30
N GLY A 67 15.88 14.60 0.09
CA GLY A 67 16.45 14.99 -1.19
C GLY A 67 16.60 16.51 -1.35
N ASN A 68 17.70 16.96 -1.97
CA ASN A 68 18.01 18.39 -2.17
C ASN A 68 18.04 19.23 -0.87
N GLY A 69 18.60 18.69 0.22
CA GLY A 69 18.68 19.38 1.50
C GLY A 69 17.39 19.37 2.34
N TRP A 70 16.32 18.73 1.85
CA TRP A 70 15.13 18.47 2.65
C TRP A 70 15.39 17.31 3.61
N MET A 71 15.34 17.61 4.90
CA MET A 71 15.24 16.59 5.95
C MET A 71 13.79 16.20 6.13
N ARG A 72 13.57 14.90 6.39
CA ARG A 72 12.25 14.39 6.72
C ARG A 72 11.83 14.96 8.07
N PRO A 73 10.58 15.42 8.19
CA PRO A 73 9.99 15.66 9.49
C PRO A 73 10.07 14.45 10.42
N GLU A 74 10.52 14.65 11.66
CA GLU A 74 10.71 13.57 12.63
C GLU A 74 9.71 13.64 13.79
N ASP A 75 9.20 14.83 14.13
CA ASP A 75 8.21 15.03 15.19
C ASP A 75 6.77 15.04 14.63
N PRO A 76 5.97 13.98 14.84
CA PRO A 76 4.60 13.90 14.33
C PRO A 76 3.62 14.87 15.00
N GLU A 77 3.95 15.46 16.15
CA GLU A 77 3.09 16.43 16.85
C GLU A 77 3.13 17.83 16.26
N ARG A 78 4.27 18.21 15.71
CA ARG A 78 4.57 19.61 15.40
C ARG A 78 4.88 19.82 13.94
N GLU A 79 5.19 18.75 13.22
CA GLU A 79 5.69 18.87 11.87
C GLU A 79 4.64 18.53 10.81
N LEU A 80 4.78 19.23 9.69
CA LEU A 80 3.90 19.14 8.55
C LEU A 80 4.59 18.41 7.41
N LEU A 81 3.83 17.53 6.78
CA LEU A 81 4.18 16.90 5.53
C LEU A 81 3.89 17.85 4.36
N TYR A 82 4.93 18.51 3.84
CA TYR A 82 4.78 19.34 2.63
C TYR A 82 4.67 18.49 1.37
N LEU A 83 3.65 18.78 0.57
CA LEU A 83 3.32 18.00 -0.61
C LEU A 83 3.75 18.69 -1.90
N SER A 84 4.26 17.88 -2.81
CA SER A 84 4.61 18.32 -4.15
C SER A 84 3.41 18.23 -5.09
N ARG A 85 3.46 18.90 -6.25
CA ARG A 85 2.41 18.79 -7.28
C ARG A 85 2.25 17.37 -7.85
N ARG A 86 3.25 16.50 -7.66
CA ARG A 86 3.22 15.08 -8.06
C ARG A 86 2.62 14.16 -7.00
N SER A 87 2.35 14.66 -5.79
CA SER A 87 1.68 13.89 -4.75
C SER A 87 0.29 13.47 -5.22
N ARG A 88 -0.13 12.26 -4.83
CA ARG A 88 -1.40 11.65 -5.22
C ARG A 88 -2.05 11.07 -3.99
N MET A 89 -3.38 11.06 -4.01
CA MET A 89 -4.20 10.26 -3.11
C MET A 89 -4.56 8.96 -3.83
N SER A 90 -4.69 7.85 -3.10
CA SER A 90 -5.15 6.59 -3.69
C SER A 90 -6.06 5.82 -2.76
N LEU A 91 -7.14 5.30 -3.32
CA LEU A 91 -8.08 4.42 -2.64
C LEU A 91 -8.05 3.06 -3.31
N ARG A 92 -7.93 1.98 -2.54
CA ARG A 92 -8.16 0.62 -3.03
C ARG A 92 -9.64 0.32 -2.90
N VAL A 93 -10.30 -0.12 -3.96
CA VAL A 93 -11.76 -0.32 -3.97
C VAL A 93 -12.12 -1.55 -4.82
N PRO A 94 -13.16 -2.30 -4.43
CA PRO A 94 -13.70 -3.35 -5.28
C PRO A 94 -14.42 -2.78 -6.50
N ARG A 95 -14.53 -3.58 -7.57
CA ARG A 95 -15.01 -3.16 -8.89
C ARG A 95 -16.37 -2.49 -8.87
N HIS A 96 -17.28 -2.94 -8.00
CA HIS A 96 -18.63 -2.38 -7.88
C HIS A 96 -18.69 -1.00 -7.24
N ARG A 97 -17.64 -0.57 -6.53
CA ARG A 97 -17.54 0.75 -5.89
C ARG A 97 -16.73 1.77 -6.67
N VAL A 98 -16.20 1.38 -7.84
CA VAL A 98 -15.31 2.25 -8.64
C VAL A 98 -15.99 3.56 -9.03
N ASP A 99 -17.24 3.53 -9.47
CA ASP A 99 -17.94 4.74 -9.93
C ASP A 99 -18.23 5.70 -8.76
N GLU A 100 -18.63 5.16 -7.60
CA GLU A 100 -18.80 5.95 -6.37
C GLU A 100 -17.48 6.55 -5.91
N ALA A 101 -16.38 5.80 -5.99
CA ALA A 101 -15.05 6.31 -5.68
C ALA A 101 -14.63 7.42 -6.67
N LEU A 102 -14.83 7.24 -7.98
CA LEU A 102 -14.49 8.26 -8.98
C LEU A 102 -15.29 9.56 -8.79
N ALA A 103 -16.52 9.47 -8.28
CA ALA A 103 -17.36 10.62 -7.94
C ALA A 103 -16.82 11.49 -6.79
N LEU A 104 -15.77 11.04 -6.09
CA LEU A 104 -15.06 11.84 -5.08
C LEU A 104 -14.32 13.05 -5.66
N ALA A 105 -14.09 13.07 -6.98
CA ALA A 105 -13.45 14.18 -7.66
C ALA A 105 -14.22 15.49 -7.44
N GLY A 106 -13.51 16.56 -7.07
CA GLY A 106 -14.09 17.85 -6.72
C GLY A 106 -14.36 18.06 -5.24
N THR A 107 -14.37 16.99 -4.43
CA THR A 107 -14.55 17.10 -2.97
C THR A 107 -13.33 17.78 -2.33
N VAL A 108 -13.61 18.53 -1.26
CA VAL A 108 -12.58 19.19 -0.45
C VAL A 108 -12.64 18.62 0.96
N PHE A 109 -11.51 18.10 1.41
CA PHE A 109 -11.33 17.65 2.80
C PHE A 109 -10.67 18.74 3.64
N ASP A 110 -11.06 18.77 4.90
CA ASP A 110 -10.34 19.46 5.97
C ASP A 110 -9.67 18.40 6.86
N ILE A 111 -8.34 18.34 6.81
CA ILE A 111 -7.52 17.43 7.59
C ILE A 111 -6.82 18.23 8.68
N GLU A 112 -7.46 18.36 9.84
CA GLU A 112 -6.94 19.12 10.99
C GLU A 112 -6.57 20.58 10.66
N GLY A 113 -7.44 21.26 9.90
CA GLY A 113 -7.22 22.63 9.43
C GLY A 113 -6.45 22.71 8.10
N HIS A 114 -6.03 21.57 7.55
CA HIS A 114 -5.33 21.50 6.27
C HIS A 114 -6.24 21.08 5.13
N ARG A 115 -6.44 22.03 4.20
CA ARG A 115 -7.30 21.84 3.03
C ARG A 115 -6.66 20.91 1.99
N LEU A 116 -7.39 19.89 1.57
CA LEU A 116 -7.04 18.97 0.48
C LEU A 116 -8.18 18.93 -0.54
N GLU A 117 -7.94 19.42 -1.76
CA GLU A 117 -8.86 19.24 -2.88
C GLU A 117 -8.57 17.94 -3.63
N VAL A 118 -9.59 17.11 -3.81
CA VAL A 118 -9.53 15.90 -4.63
C VAL A 118 -9.77 16.29 -6.09
N GLY A 119 -8.81 16.01 -6.95
CA GLY A 119 -8.92 16.23 -8.40
C GLY A 119 -9.42 14.99 -9.13
N GLU A 120 -9.16 14.93 -10.44
CA GLU A 120 -9.55 13.78 -11.26
C GLU A 120 -8.92 12.47 -10.77
N GLY A 121 -9.75 11.42 -10.71
CA GLY A 121 -9.36 10.06 -10.37
C GLY A 121 -9.23 9.17 -11.61
N LYS A 122 -8.32 8.20 -11.57
CA LYS A 122 -8.16 7.16 -12.60
C LYS A 122 -7.95 5.81 -11.96
N THR A 123 -8.51 4.76 -12.55
CA THR A 123 -8.28 3.39 -12.10
C THR A 123 -6.89 2.91 -12.52
N ARG A 124 -6.28 2.11 -11.65
CA ARG A 124 -4.98 1.47 -11.87
C ARG A 124 -5.10 0.02 -11.44
N ARG A 125 -4.79 -0.89 -12.36
CA ARG A 125 -4.68 -2.33 -12.07
C ARG A 125 -3.44 -2.61 -11.23
N PHE A 126 -3.47 -3.74 -10.53
CA PHE A 126 -2.33 -4.22 -9.78
C PHE A 126 -1.16 -4.63 -10.67
N SER A 127 0.01 -4.71 -10.04
CA SER A 127 1.25 -5.07 -10.68
C SER A 127 1.59 -6.54 -10.42
N THR A 128 2.16 -7.21 -11.41
CA THR A 128 2.69 -8.58 -11.28
C THR A 128 4.12 -8.62 -10.74
N GLN A 129 4.67 -7.49 -10.28
CA GLN A 129 6.02 -7.45 -9.71
C GLN A 129 6.14 -8.38 -8.51
N SER A 130 7.16 -9.22 -8.53
CA SER A 130 7.41 -10.26 -7.51
C SER A 130 7.80 -9.72 -6.13
N THR A 131 8.07 -8.41 -6.03
CA THR A 131 8.40 -7.75 -4.76
C THR A 131 7.29 -6.78 -4.38
N GLN A 132 6.73 -7.01 -3.19
CA GLN A 132 5.62 -6.23 -2.63
C GLN A 132 6.03 -5.66 -1.28
N PHE A 133 5.60 -4.44 -1.01
CA PHE A 133 5.95 -3.70 0.19
C PHE A 133 4.72 -3.05 0.81
N ALA A 134 4.53 -3.25 2.11
CA ALA A 134 3.60 -2.50 2.94
C ALA A 134 4.39 -1.63 3.90
N ARG A 135 4.13 -0.32 3.91
CA ARG A 135 4.83 0.61 4.82
C ARG A 135 4.41 0.40 6.28
N TYR A 136 3.13 0.08 6.49
CA TYR A 136 2.56 -0.13 7.81
C TYR A 136 1.79 -1.44 7.80
N VAL A 137 2.14 -2.33 8.72
CA VAL A 137 1.34 -3.49 9.11
C VAL A 137 1.24 -3.43 10.62
N VAL A 138 0.03 -3.39 11.16
CA VAL A 138 -0.20 -3.33 12.61
C VAL A 138 0.35 -4.59 13.26
N VAL A 139 1.14 -4.42 14.31
CA VAL A 139 1.60 -5.51 15.17
C VAL A 139 0.41 -5.93 16.05
N PRO A 140 -0.03 -7.20 16.04
CA PRO A 140 -1.08 -7.69 16.92
C PRO A 140 -0.80 -7.40 18.40
N GLY A 141 -1.83 -7.12 19.18
CA GLY A 141 -1.66 -6.72 20.59
C GLY A 141 -1.11 -7.83 21.48
N GLU A 142 -1.20 -9.09 21.06
CA GLU A 142 -0.63 -10.25 21.74
C GLU A 142 0.89 -10.38 21.51
N ILE A 143 1.43 -9.67 20.52
CA ILE A 143 2.84 -9.66 20.16
C ILE A 143 3.48 -8.38 20.69
N GLY A 144 4.57 -8.51 21.46
CA GLY A 144 5.34 -7.34 21.87
C GLY A 144 5.86 -6.57 20.66
N HIS A 145 5.73 -5.24 20.64
CA HIS A 145 6.09 -4.40 19.48
C HIS A 145 7.57 -4.51 19.05
N GLU A 146 8.45 -4.93 19.97
CA GLU A 146 9.87 -5.19 19.71
C GLU A 146 10.15 -6.62 19.19
N ASP A 147 9.21 -7.56 19.35
CA ASP A 147 9.36 -8.96 18.94
C ASP A 147 9.11 -9.14 17.44
N GLU A 148 10.16 -8.83 16.68
CA GLU A 148 10.17 -8.95 15.23
C GLU A 148 9.95 -10.38 14.74
N GLU A 149 10.46 -11.38 15.45
CA GLU A 149 10.36 -12.78 15.04
C GLU A 149 8.92 -13.27 15.16
N ALA A 150 8.25 -12.98 16.28
CA ALA A 150 6.83 -13.28 16.44
C ALA A 150 5.98 -12.55 15.40
N PHE A 151 6.27 -11.27 15.13
CA PHE A 151 5.59 -10.51 14.08
C PHE A 151 5.76 -11.14 12.69
N LEU A 152 6.98 -11.56 12.32
CA LEU A 152 7.24 -12.23 11.05
C LEU A 152 6.52 -13.58 10.95
N ARG A 153 6.46 -14.37 12.03
CA ARG A 153 5.68 -15.62 12.04
C ARG A 153 4.20 -15.35 11.79
N TRP A 154 3.62 -14.39 12.50
CA TRP A 154 2.23 -13.98 12.30
C TRP A 154 1.97 -13.49 10.87
N ALA A 155 2.85 -12.64 10.32
CA ALA A 155 2.70 -12.14 8.97
C ALA A 155 2.79 -13.26 7.91
N ALA A 156 3.65 -14.26 8.14
CA ALA A 156 3.73 -15.43 7.27
C ALA A 156 2.45 -16.27 7.32
N GLU A 157 1.83 -16.43 8.49
CA GLU A 157 0.55 -17.12 8.63
C GLU A 157 -0.59 -16.39 7.93
N GLN A 158 -0.63 -15.05 8.05
CA GLN A 158 -1.60 -14.22 7.32
C GLN A 158 -1.44 -14.38 5.80
N ALA A 159 -0.20 -14.32 5.28
CA ALA A 159 0.06 -14.53 3.87
C ALA A 159 -0.35 -15.94 3.40
N ARG A 160 -0.03 -16.98 4.16
CA ARG A 160 -0.46 -18.36 3.85
C ARG A 160 -1.98 -18.50 3.83
N GLY A 161 -2.71 -17.80 4.71
CA GLY A 161 -4.17 -17.76 4.70
C GLY A 161 -4.77 -17.16 3.42
N LEU A 162 -3.98 -16.41 2.65
CA LEU A 162 -4.34 -15.88 1.32
C LEU A 162 -3.80 -16.75 0.17
N ASP A 163 -3.31 -17.95 0.49
CA ASP A 163 -2.60 -18.84 -0.41
C ASP A 163 -1.32 -18.21 -1.01
N VAL A 164 -0.72 -17.24 -0.32
CA VAL A 164 0.53 -16.60 -0.74
C VAL A 164 1.70 -17.34 -0.09
N ARG A 165 2.54 -17.98 -0.91
CA ARG A 165 3.73 -18.67 -0.42
C ARG A 165 4.84 -17.67 -0.08
N VAL A 166 5.19 -17.58 1.19
CA VAL A 166 6.32 -16.77 1.64
C VAL A 166 7.64 -17.46 1.33
N ARG A 167 8.37 -16.95 0.33
CA ARG A 167 9.73 -17.39 -0.01
C ARG A 167 10.80 -16.51 0.65
N LYS A 168 10.61 -15.19 0.56
CA LYS A 168 11.44 -14.19 1.24
C LYS A 168 10.55 -13.15 1.88
N MET A 169 10.84 -12.82 3.13
CA MET A 169 10.14 -11.78 3.87
C MET A 169 11.12 -11.03 4.75
N LEU A 170 11.00 -9.71 4.78
CA LEU A 170 11.86 -8.83 5.56
C LEU A 170 10.98 -7.87 6.37
N CYS A 171 11.22 -7.83 7.67
CA CYS A 171 10.67 -6.79 8.52
C CYS A 171 11.55 -5.54 8.42
N GLY A 172 10.90 -4.39 8.29
CA GLY A 172 11.56 -3.10 8.22
C GLY A 172 11.27 -2.23 9.45
N ARG A 173 11.33 -0.92 9.21
CA ARG A 173 11.19 0.12 10.24
C ARG A 173 9.87 0.02 11.01
N ALA A 174 9.96 0.22 12.32
CA ALA A 174 8.80 0.40 13.20
C ALA A 174 8.28 1.85 13.13
N HIS A 175 6.96 2.01 13.19
CA HIS A 175 6.28 3.30 13.26
C HIS A 175 5.12 3.20 14.25
N VAL A 176 4.75 4.35 14.82
CA VAL A 176 3.54 4.50 15.63
C VAL A 176 2.57 5.37 14.85
N ILE A 177 1.31 4.94 14.79
CA ILE A 177 0.20 5.73 14.25
C ILE A 177 -0.75 6.02 15.42
N ARG A 178 -1.17 7.27 15.56
CA ARG A 178 -2.14 7.65 16.58
C ARG A 178 -3.55 7.24 16.17
N HIS A 179 -4.26 6.62 17.10
CA HIS A 179 -5.65 6.27 16.96
C HIS A 179 -6.41 6.69 18.22
N PRO A 180 -7.72 7.04 18.15
CA PRO A 180 -8.50 7.42 19.32
C PRO A 180 -8.52 6.34 20.42
N ASP A 181 -8.46 5.06 20.04
CA ASP A 181 -8.46 3.94 20.97
C ASP A 181 -7.06 3.58 21.52
N GLY A 182 -6.01 4.31 21.12
CA GLY A 182 -4.63 4.08 21.55
C GLY A 182 -3.61 4.15 20.42
N GLU A 183 -2.34 3.90 20.73
CA GLU A 183 -1.29 3.84 19.73
C GLU A 183 -1.34 2.54 18.93
N LEU A 184 -1.26 2.66 17.60
CA LEU A 184 -1.09 1.52 16.70
C LEU A 184 0.41 1.36 16.40
N TYR A 185 1.02 0.35 17.00
CA TYR A 185 2.38 -0.06 16.64
C TYR A 185 2.35 -0.78 15.30
N THR A 186 3.19 -0.34 14.37
CA THR A 186 3.26 -0.89 13.01
C THR A 186 4.69 -1.16 12.60
N ARG A 187 4.89 -2.11 11.70
CA ARG A 187 6.18 -2.38 11.06
C ARG A 187 6.02 -2.40 9.55
N SER A 188 7.04 -1.91 8.84
CA SER A 188 7.12 -2.12 7.40
C SER A 188 7.41 -3.59 7.09
N LEU A 189 6.84 -4.10 6.00
CA LEU A 189 7.00 -5.49 5.60
C LEU A 189 7.21 -5.60 4.09
N MET A 190 8.24 -6.35 3.70
CA MET A 190 8.53 -6.68 2.31
C MET A 190 8.39 -8.18 2.10
N LEU A 191 7.69 -8.57 1.04
CA LEU A 191 7.68 -9.94 0.52
C LEU A 191 8.31 -9.93 -0.88
N ALA A 192 9.17 -10.90 -1.16
CA ALA A 192 9.87 -11.01 -2.44
C ALA A 192 9.82 -12.43 -3.02
N ASP A 193 10.14 -12.53 -4.31
CA ASP A 193 10.02 -13.74 -5.12
C ASP A 193 8.59 -14.33 -5.10
N LEU A 194 7.59 -13.44 -5.19
CA LEU A 194 6.20 -13.83 -5.39
C LEU A 194 5.93 -14.17 -6.86
N GLU A 195 5.10 -15.17 -7.10
CA GLU A 195 4.49 -15.39 -8.40
C GLU A 195 3.51 -14.25 -8.72
N ALA A 196 3.20 -14.07 -10.01
CA ALA A 196 2.33 -12.97 -10.45
C ALA A 196 0.94 -13.00 -9.78
N GLU A 197 0.37 -14.18 -9.61
CA GLU A 197 -0.91 -14.41 -8.91
C GLU A 197 -0.82 -14.07 -7.42
N GLU A 198 0.23 -14.52 -6.75
CA GLU A 198 0.46 -14.27 -5.33
C GLU A 198 0.64 -12.77 -5.06
N ALA A 199 1.39 -12.08 -5.91
CA ALA A 199 1.59 -10.63 -5.82
C ALA A 199 0.27 -9.86 -5.97
N VAL A 200 -0.60 -10.30 -6.88
CA VAL A 200 -1.92 -9.69 -7.07
C VAL A 200 -2.85 -10.00 -5.90
N ARG A 201 -2.91 -11.25 -5.42
CA ARG A 201 -3.71 -11.64 -4.25
C ARG A 201 -3.32 -10.86 -2.99
N LEU A 202 -2.01 -10.68 -2.78
CA LEU A 202 -1.50 -9.87 -1.67
C LEU A 202 -1.90 -8.39 -1.80
N GLN A 203 -1.88 -7.83 -3.01
CA GLN A 203 -2.41 -6.48 -3.25
C GLN A 203 -3.93 -6.41 -3.03
N GLN A 204 -4.71 -7.38 -3.50
CA GLN A 204 -6.17 -7.37 -3.31
C GLN A 204 -6.58 -7.38 -1.84
N SER A 205 -6.01 -8.29 -1.05
CA SER A 205 -6.47 -8.55 0.32
C SER A 205 -5.70 -7.77 1.38
N GLY A 206 -4.40 -7.54 1.17
CA GLY A 206 -3.51 -7.06 2.22
C GLY A 206 -3.36 -8.07 3.37
N ILE A 207 -2.69 -7.67 4.45
CA ILE A 207 -2.61 -8.46 5.69
C ILE A 207 -2.91 -7.60 6.91
N GLY A 208 -3.43 -8.21 7.97
CA GLY A 208 -3.75 -7.50 9.21
C GLY A 208 -4.96 -6.58 9.10
N SER A 209 -4.98 -5.56 9.97
CA SER A 209 -6.13 -4.69 10.22
C SER A 209 -5.88 -3.24 9.78
N HIS A 210 -6.87 -2.36 10.00
CA HIS A 210 -6.76 -0.91 9.79
C HIS A 210 -6.43 -0.48 8.34
N ARG A 211 -6.95 -1.19 7.33
CA ARG A 211 -6.79 -0.82 5.90
C ARG A 211 -7.29 0.58 5.57
N LYS A 212 -8.24 1.11 6.34
CA LYS A 212 -8.75 2.49 6.18
C LYS A 212 -7.79 3.55 6.72
N MET A 213 -6.78 3.15 7.47
CA MET A 213 -5.71 4.03 7.94
C MET A 213 -4.37 3.74 7.24
N GLY A 214 -4.41 3.03 6.10
CA GLY A 214 -3.22 2.71 5.31
C GLY A 214 -2.37 1.55 5.82
N CYS A 215 -2.87 0.80 6.79
CA CYS A 215 -2.21 -0.40 7.28
C CYS A 215 -2.56 -1.64 6.43
N GLY A 216 -1.61 -2.56 6.29
CA GLY A 216 -1.82 -3.83 5.60
C GLY A 216 -1.90 -3.73 4.07
N LEU A 217 -1.71 -2.54 3.49
CA LEU A 217 -1.83 -2.32 2.05
C LEU A 217 -0.47 -2.50 1.35
N PHE A 218 -0.38 -3.48 0.47
CA PHE A 218 0.82 -3.73 -0.32
C PHE A 218 0.81 -2.94 -1.63
N LEU A 219 2.01 -2.47 -1.98
CA LEU A 219 2.34 -1.81 -3.23
C LEU A 219 3.56 -2.49 -3.88
N PRO A 220 3.62 -2.54 -5.22
CA PRO A 220 4.77 -3.07 -5.92
C PRO A 220 6.03 -2.25 -5.61
N HIS A 221 7.14 -2.93 -5.36
CA HIS A 221 8.42 -2.31 -5.05
C HIS A 221 9.48 -2.76 -6.05
N LYS A 222 10.46 -1.88 -6.33
CA LYS A 222 11.60 -2.26 -7.16
C LYS A 222 12.30 -3.45 -6.49
N GLY A 223 12.51 -4.52 -7.26
CA GLY A 223 13.06 -5.76 -6.74
C GLY A 223 14.43 -5.55 -6.10
N ILE A 224 14.74 -6.39 -5.11
CA ILE A 224 16.01 -6.43 -4.39
C ILE A 224 17.06 -7.33 -5.06
N ARG A 225 16.83 -7.77 -6.31
CA ARG A 225 17.81 -8.57 -7.05
C ARG A 225 19.01 -7.69 -7.37
N ALA A 226 20.20 -8.15 -6.98
CA ALA A 226 21.45 -7.50 -7.34
C ALA A 226 21.55 -7.39 -8.87
N VAL A 227 22.03 -6.25 -9.38
CA VAL A 227 22.15 -5.95 -10.82
C VAL A 227 23.30 -6.73 -11.49
N HIS A 228 23.70 -7.88 -10.94
CA HIS A 228 24.82 -8.69 -11.42
C HIS A 228 24.42 -10.16 -11.63
N GLU A 229 23.44 -10.39 -12.47
CA GLU A 229 23.41 -11.59 -13.32
C GLU A 229 23.07 -11.12 -14.73
N VAL A 230 24.04 -10.47 -15.37
CA VAL A 230 24.08 -10.40 -16.83
C VAL A 230 24.34 -11.83 -17.25
N SER A 231 23.34 -12.47 -17.83
CA SER A 231 23.46 -13.76 -18.50
C SER A 231 24.63 -13.70 -19.46
N ALA A 232 25.71 -14.41 -19.12
CA ALA A 232 26.73 -14.80 -20.07
C ALA A 232 26.10 -15.86 -20.99
N ASP A 233 25.42 -15.40 -22.03
CA ASP A 233 25.14 -16.19 -23.24
C ASP A 233 24.72 -15.25 -24.37
N GLN A 234 25.69 -14.46 -24.82
CA GLN A 234 25.78 -13.96 -26.20
C GLN A 234 27.27 -13.93 -26.58
N ALA A 235 27.73 -15.03 -27.16
CA ALA A 235 28.87 -15.10 -28.05
C ALA A 235 28.51 -16.03 -29.22
#